data_AF-A0A1V3C720-F1
#
_entry.id   AF-A0A1V3C720-F1
#
_cell.length_a   1.000
_cell.length_b   1.000
_cell.length_c   1.000
_cell.angle_alpha   90.00
_cell.angle_beta   90.00
_cell.angle_gamma   90.00
#
_symmetry.space_group_name_H-M   'P 1'
#
loop_
_entity.id
_entity.type
_entity.pdbx_description
1 polymer ?
#
loop_
_entity_poly.entity_id
_entity_poly.type
_entity_poly.pdbx_seq_one_letter_code
_entity_poly.pdbx_strand_id
1 'polypeptide(L)'
;MSRRRPPLFLRVQAYAQRSPRRYGVVAGVLCGVLFGCCMSVFPLFVYSSESVLTALLLGVPSGVFFGVLMGVFATRVAPEEPLPPDTGHARMREVRRLVRAGVPGADPVVNRIARDQARMLLAAPYWPRTQGALCLLSLVLNVAVLVDAHTGPGISGLRWLNLAGVALFAFLLFVLLPLTARRRRRARVFLGHFTT
;
A
#
# COMPACT_ATOMS: atom_id res chain seq x y z
N MET A 1 30.41 20.08 -10.08
CA MET A 1 29.33 19.56 -9.21
C MET A 1 28.66 18.37 -9.87
N SER A 2 28.90 17.14 -9.38
CA SER A 2 28.33 15.92 -9.96
C SER A 2 26.80 15.86 -9.72
N ARG A 3 25.99 15.90 -10.79
CA ARG A 3 24.55 15.64 -10.74
C ARG A 3 24.31 14.20 -10.30
N ARG A 4 24.18 13.95 -8.99
CA ARG A 4 23.74 12.66 -8.45
C ARG A 4 22.36 12.35 -9.01
N ARG A 5 22.23 11.21 -9.68
CA ARG A 5 20.94 10.70 -10.16
C ARG A 5 19.98 10.56 -8.97
N PRO A 6 18.74 11.08 -9.05
CA PRO A 6 17.79 10.95 -7.95
C PRO A 6 17.43 9.47 -7.72
N PRO A 7 17.21 9.05 -6.46
CA PRO A 7 16.88 7.67 -6.12
C PRO A 7 15.59 7.19 -6.81
N LEU A 8 15.52 5.90 -7.12
CA LEU A 8 14.44 5.28 -7.90
C LEU A 8 13.05 5.60 -7.36
N PHE A 9 12.86 5.53 -6.05
CA PHE A 9 11.58 5.84 -5.40
C PHE A 9 11.06 7.26 -5.74
N LEU A 10 11.94 8.25 -5.85
CA LEU A 10 11.56 9.62 -6.19
C LEU A 10 11.20 9.76 -7.67
N ARG A 11 11.84 9.00 -8.55
CA ARG A 11 11.50 8.97 -9.98
C ARG A 11 10.13 8.34 -10.20
N VAL A 12 9.85 7.23 -9.50
CA VAL A 12 8.53 6.58 -9.52
C VAL A 12 7.45 7.53 -8.98
N GLN A 13 7.73 8.24 -7.90
CA GLN A 13 6.78 9.22 -7.36
C GLN A 13 6.53 10.39 -8.32
N ALA A 14 7.58 10.95 -8.92
CA ALA A 14 7.43 12.02 -9.91
C ALA A 14 6.67 11.54 -11.16
N TYR A 15 6.91 10.31 -11.60
CA TYR A 15 6.15 9.67 -12.68
C TYR A 15 4.67 9.48 -12.31
N ALA A 16 4.40 9.00 -11.09
CA ALA A 16 3.05 8.82 -10.56
C ALA A 16 2.25 10.12 -10.57
N GLN A 17 2.91 11.24 -10.27
CA GLN A 17 2.29 12.56 -10.25
C GLN A 17 2.11 13.18 -11.64
N ARG A 18 3.01 12.89 -12.59
CA ARG A 18 2.91 13.42 -13.96
C ARG A 18 1.88 12.66 -14.81
N SER A 19 1.60 11.41 -14.50
CA SER A 19 0.69 10.57 -15.29
C SER A 19 -0.08 9.58 -14.41
N PRO A 20 -1.04 10.06 -13.60
CA PRO A 20 -1.73 9.25 -12.59
C PRO A 20 -2.45 8.03 -13.20
N ARG A 21 -3.07 8.19 -14.38
CA ARG A 21 -3.70 7.08 -15.11
C ARG A 21 -2.71 6.01 -15.53
N ARG A 22 -1.58 6.40 -16.14
CA ARG A 22 -0.53 5.46 -16.57
C ARG A 22 0.10 4.76 -15.38
N TYR A 23 0.36 5.50 -14.30
CA TYR A 23 0.85 4.91 -13.06
C TYR A 23 -0.12 3.90 -12.46
N GLY A 24 -1.42 4.23 -12.41
CA GLY A 24 -2.42 3.28 -11.90
C GLY A 24 -2.52 2.02 -12.76
N VAL A 25 -2.46 2.13 -14.10
CA VAL A 25 -2.41 0.97 -14.99
C VAL A 25 -1.15 0.13 -14.71
N VAL A 26 0.03 0.76 -14.67
CA VAL A 26 1.28 0.05 -14.42
C VAL A 26 1.28 -0.62 -13.04
N ALA A 27 0.84 0.09 -11.99
CA ALA A 27 0.74 -0.45 -10.64
C ALA A 27 -0.28 -1.60 -10.58
N GLY A 28 -1.43 -1.46 -11.24
CA GLY A 28 -2.45 -2.51 -11.33
C GLY A 28 -1.93 -3.76 -12.02
N VAL A 29 -1.27 -3.61 -13.17
CA VAL A 29 -0.64 -4.74 -13.89
C VAL A 29 0.41 -5.42 -13.02
N LEU A 30 1.30 -4.64 -12.38
CA LEU A 30 2.36 -5.19 -11.55
C LEU A 30 1.80 -5.96 -10.35
N CYS A 31 0.83 -5.36 -9.63
CA CYS A 31 0.15 -5.99 -8.50
C CYS A 31 -0.64 -7.23 -8.93
N GLY A 32 -1.34 -7.16 -10.06
CA GLY A 32 -2.15 -8.26 -10.59
C GLY A 32 -1.30 -9.45 -11.02
N VAL A 33 -0.18 -9.21 -11.73
CA VAL A 33 0.76 -10.26 -12.12
C VAL A 33 1.38 -10.91 -10.89
N LEU A 34 1.89 -10.12 -9.93
CA LEU A 34 2.46 -10.65 -8.69
C LEU A 34 1.44 -11.50 -7.92
N PHE A 35 0.21 -10.98 -7.75
CA PHE A 35 -0.84 -11.69 -7.04
C PHE A 35 -1.28 -12.96 -7.77
N GLY A 36 -1.50 -12.88 -9.08
CA GLY A 36 -1.86 -14.04 -9.90
C GLY A 36 -0.78 -15.13 -9.91
N CYS A 37 0.50 -14.74 -10.02
CA CYS A 37 1.62 -15.67 -9.89
C CYS A 37 1.63 -16.34 -8.52
N CYS A 38 1.45 -15.59 -7.42
CA CYS A 38 1.34 -16.19 -6.09
C CYS A 38 0.16 -17.16 -6.01
N MET A 39 -1.01 -16.79 -6.55
CA MET A 39 -2.22 -17.63 -6.54
C MET A 39 -2.14 -18.85 -7.46
N SER A 40 -1.33 -18.83 -8.52
CA SER A 40 -1.09 -20.01 -9.38
C SER A 40 0.01 -20.91 -8.83
N VAL A 41 1.09 -20.32 -8.30
CA VAL A 41 2.21 -21.11 -7.79
C VAL A 41 1.83 -21.79 -6.48
N PHE A 42 1.03 -21.14 -5.64
CA PHE A 42 0.68 -21.66 -4.32
C PHE A 42 -0.03 -23.02 -4.35
N PRO A 43 -1.12 -23.24 -5.12
CA PRO A 43 -1.79 -24.54 -5.20
C PRO A 43 -0.86 -25.65 -5.68
N LEU A 44 0.08 -25.36 -6.59
CA LEU A 44 1.03 -26.36 -7.11
C LEU A 44 2.02 -26.87 -6.04
N PHE A 45 2.40 -26.01 -5.10
CA PHE A 45 3.28 -26.40 -3.99
C PHE A 45 2.52 -27.03 -2.81
N VAL A 46 1.24 -26.73 -2.68
CA VAL A 46 0.40 -27.12 -1.54
C VAL A 46 -0.38 -28.39 -1.79
N TYR A 47 -0.98 -28.49 -2.97
CA TYR A 47 -1.78 -29.63 -3.40
C TYR A 47 -1.01 -30.32 -4.52
N SER A 48 -0.13 -31.25 -4.16
CA SER A 48 0.72 -31.98 -5.12
C SER A 48 -0.06 -32.78 -6.18
N SER A 49 -1.38 -32.93 -6.01
CA SER A 49 -2.29 -33.59 -6.96
C SER A 49 -3.05 -32.62 -7.88
N GLU A 50 -2.91 -31.30 -7.72
CA GLU A 50 -3.61 -30.35 -8.60
C GLU A 50 -2.91 -30.19 -9.95
N SER A 51 -3.72 -30.18 -11.01
CA SER A 51 -3.23 -29.97 -12.36
C SER A 51 -2.74 -28.53 -12.54
N VAL A 52 -1.69 -28.34 -13.34
CA VAL A 52 -1.20 -27.01 -13.76
C VAL A 52 -2.31 -26.16 -14.35
N LEU A 53 -3.28 -26.78 -15.02
CA LEU A 53 -4.45 -26.11 -15.57
C LEU A 53 -5.33 -25.51 -14.46
N THR A 54 -5.63 -26.26 -13.39
CA THR A 54 -6.45 -25.79 -12.26
C THR A 54 -5.79 -24.60 -11.56
N ALA A 55 -4.48 -24.69 -11.34
CA ALA A 55 -3.69 -23.61 -10.74
C ALA A 55 -3.67 -22.33 -11.59
N LEU A 56 -3.57 -22.46 -12.92
CA LEU A 56 -3.67 -21.32 -13.84
C LEU A 56 -5.09 -20.74 -13.88
N LEU A 57 -6.12 -21.59 -13.90
CA LEU A 57 -7.53 -21.18 -13.88
C LEU A 57 -7.92 -20.45 -12.60
N LEU A 58 -7.26 -20.72 -11.48
CA LEU A 58 -7.42 -19.95 -10.24
C LEU A 58 -6.61 -18.66 -10.27
N GLY A 59 -5.32 -18.72 -10.57
CA GLY A 59 -4.45 -17.56 -10.41
C GLY A 59 -4.62 -16.48 -11.47
N VAL A 60 -4.92 -16.82 -12.74
CA VAL A 60 -5.09 -15.81 -13.80
C VAL A 60 -6.31 -14.91 -13.53
N PRO A 61 -7.53 -15.43 -13.28
CA PRO A 61 -8.68 -14.59 -12.96
C PRO A 61 -8.46 -13.78 -11.67
N SER A 62 -7.84 -14.40 -10.65
CA SER A 62 -7.48 -13.73 -9.39
C SER A 62 -6.55 -12.53 -9.62
N GLY A 63 -5.50 -12.73 -10.42
CA GLY A 63 -4.53 -11.71 -10.77
C GLY A 63 -5.14 -10.57 -11.59
N VAL A 64 -5.98 -10.89 -12.58
CA VAL A 64 -6.71 -9.89 -13.38
C VAL A 64 -7.64 -9.08 -12.49
N PHE A 65 -8.47 -9.74 -11.68
CA PHE A 65 -9.40 -9.07 -10.77
C PHE A 65 -8.68 -8.14 -9.79
N PHE A 66 -7.65 -8.66 -9.12
CA PHE A 66 -6.86 -7.88 -8.17
C PHE A 66 -6.11 -6.73 -8.84
N GLY A 67 -5.54 -6.95 -10.03
CA GLY A 67 -4.83 -5.93 -10.79
C GLY A 67 -5.74 -4.79 -11.24
N VAL A 68 -6.93 -5.09 -11.73
CA VAL A 68 -7.95 -4.08 -12.09
C VAL A 68 -8.36 -3.29 -10.85
N LEU A 69 -8.67 -3.96 -9.74
CA LEU A 69 -9.05 -3.31 -8.48
C LEU A 69 -7.95 -2.34 -8.02
N MET A 70 -6.71 -2.82 -7.92
CA MET A 70 -5.57 -2.01 -7.50
C MET A 70 -5.26 -0.88 -8.47
N GLY A 71 -5.42 -1.08 -9.77
CA GLY A 71 -5.23 -0.02 -10.77
C GLY A 71 -6.26 1.09 -10.63
N VAL A 72 -7.54 0.74 -10.42
CA VAL A 72 -8.60 1.71 -10.15
C VAL A 72 -8.34 2.45 -8.84
N PHE A 73 -7.96 1.76 -7.77
CA PHE A 73 -7.59 2.42 -6.51
C PHE A 73 -6.39 3.36 -6.67
N ALA A 74 -5.33 2.91 -7.37
CA ALA A 74 -4.13 3.71 -7.59
C ALA A 74 -4.41 4.97 -8.42
N THR A 75 -5.30 4.89 -9.42
CA THR A 75 -5.72 6.08 -10.19
C THR A 75 -6.56 7.04 -9.37
N ARG A 76 -7.47 6.55 -8.52
CA ARG A 76 -8.34 7.40 -7.67
C ARG A 76 -7.63 8.06 -6.49
N VAL A 77 -6.51 7.51 -6.04
CA VAL A 77 -5.71 8.06 -4.93
C VAL A 77 -4.61 9.01 -5.43
N ALA A 78 -4.39 9.07 -6.75
CA ALA A 78 -3.34 9.91 -7.30
C ALA A 78 -3.73 11.42 -7.25
N PRO A 79 -2.75 12.33 -7.05
CA PRO A 79 -3.02 13.76 -7.00
C PRO A 79 -3.63 14.29 -8.30
N GLU A 80 -4.67 15.13 -8.19
CA GLU A 80 -5.28 15.81 -9.34
C GLU A 80 -4.39 16.95 -9.88
N GLU A 81 -3.72 17.68 -8.99
CA GLU A 81 -2.80 18.74 -9.39
C GLU A 81 -1.36 18.22 -9.55
N PRO A 82 -0.75 18.37 -10.74
CA PRO A 82 0.66 18.08 -10.91
C PRO A 82 1.50 19.03 -10.04
N LEU A 83 2.52 18.49 -9.36
CA LEU A 83 3.42 19.31 -8.55
C LEU A 83 4.08 20.41 -9.39
N PRO A 84 4.30 21.60 -8.81
CA PRO A 84 5.07 22.65 -9.47
C PRO A 84 6.43 22.11 -9.94
N PRO A 85 6.85 22.39 -11.18
CA PRO A 85 8.06 21.80 -11.78
C PRO A 85 9.36 22.10 -11.02
N ASP A 86 9.37 23.14 -10.17
CA ASP A 86 10.51 23.53 -9.32
C ASP A 86 10.46 22.99 -7.88
N THR A 87 9.61 22.00 -7.61
CA THR A 87 9.53 21.40 -6.26
C THR A 87 10.73 20.48 -6.02
N GLY A 88 11.85 21.08 -5.61
CA GLY A 88 13.07 20.35 -5.26
C GLY A 88 12.87 19.32 -4.14
N HIS A 89 13.74 18.32 -4.07
CA HIS A 89 13.65 17.23 -3.09
C HIS A 89 13.65 17.69 -1.63
N ALA A 90 14.37 18.77 -1.33
CA ALA A 90 14.39 19.39 -0.01
C ALA A 90 12.98 19.88 0.39
N ARG A 91 12.30 20.61 -0.51
CA ARG A 91 10.93 21.08 -0.29
C ARG A 91 9.97 19.93 -0.07
N MET A 92 10.05 18.84 -0.85
CA MET A 92 9.15 17.69 -0.66
C MET A 92 9.36 16.97 0.69
N ARG A 93 10.60 16.92 1.20
CA ARG A 93 10.87 16.40 2.55
C ARG A 93 10.28 17.30 3.62
N GLU A 94 10.39 18.62 3.42
CA GLU A 94 9.83 19.62 4.31
C GLU A 94 8.29 19.55 4.34
N VAL A 95 7.63 19.50 3.18
CA VAL A 95 6.17 19.26 3.05
C VAL A 95 5.77 18.04 3.90
N ARG A 96 6.46 16.90 3.74
CA ARG A 96 6.18 15.68 4.53
C ARG A 96 6.42 15.88 6.02
N ARG A 97 7.45 16.64 6.40
CA ARG A 97 7.76 16.96 7.79
C ARG A 97 6.63 17.80 8.40
N LEU A 98 6.14 18.82 7.70
CA LEU A 98 5.05 19.70 8.16
C LEU A 98 3.75 18.90 8.35
N VAL A 99 3.35 18.07 7.38
CA VAL A 99 2.15 17.22 7.51
C VAL A 99 2.29 16.19 8.64
N ARG A 100 3.49 15.63 8.85
CA ARG A 100 3.75 14.68 9.97
C ARG A 100 3.74 15.38 11.33
N ALA A 101 4.32 16.57 11.42
CA ALA A 101 4.34 17.37 12.64
C ALA A 101 2.93 17.88 12.98
N GLY A 102 2.13 18.17 11.95
CA GLY A 102 0.82 18.79 12.09
C GLY A 102 0.88 20.30 12.25
N VAL A 103 1.97 20.95 11.84
CA VAL A 103 2.23 22.40 12.08
C VAL A 103 2.64 23.06 10.76
N PRO A 104 2.11 24.26 10.42
CA PRO A 104 2.52 25.03 9.25
C PRO A 104 3.97 25.55 9.39
N GLY A 105 4.65 25.68 8.24
CA GLY A 105 5.97 26.29 8.15
C GLY A 105 5.91 27.78 7.82
N ALA A 106 7.08 28.41 7.66
CA ALA A 106 7.18 29.83 7.29
C ALA A 106 6.92 30.11 5.80
N ASP A 107 7.19 29.14 4.91
CA ASP A 107 7.03 29.31 3.46
C ASP A 107 5.57 29.05 3.01
N PRO A 108 4.86 30.04 2.45
CA PRO A 108 3.47 29.89 2.02
C PRO A 108 3.29 28.91 0.85
N VAL A 109 4.30 28.75 -0.01
CA VAL A 109 4.25 27.81 -1.14
C VAL A 109 4.35 26.38 -0.63
N VAL A 110 5.26 26.11 0.30
CA VAL A 110 5.40 24.79 0.95
C VAL A 110 4.14 24.44 1.74
N ASN A 111 3.53 25.42 2.43
CA ASN A 111 2.27 25.25 3.14
C ASN A 111 1.11 24.91 2.21
N ARG A 112 1.04 25.50 1.01
CA ARG A 112 0.04 25.14 -0.01
C ARG A 112 0.18 23.66 -0.41
N ILE A 113 1.38 23.23 -0.79
CA ILE A 113 1.64 21.83 -1.19
C ILE A 113 1.35 20.86 -0.03
N ALA A 114 1.68 21.25 1.20
CA ALA A 114 1.39 20.46 2.40
C ALA A 114 -0.11 20.35 2.69
N ARG A 115 -0.90 21.40 2.43
CA ARG A 115 -2.36 21.35 2.53
C ARG A 115 -2.95 20.37 1.53
N ASP A 116 -2.50 20.43 0.27
CA ASP A 116 -3.01 19.52 -0.76
C ASP A 116 -2.64 18.07 -0.43
N GLN A 117 -1.43 17.83 0.08
CA GLN A 117 -1.04 16.51 0.58
C GLN A 117 -1.87 16.04 1.77
N ALA A 118 -2.18 16.92 2.73
CA ALA A 118 -3.02 16.58 3.87
C ALA A 118 -4.47 16.26 3.43
N ARG A 119 -5.02 17.03 2.48
CA ARG A 119 -6.35 16.77 1.89
C ARG A 119 -6.39 15.42 1.18
N MET A 120 -5.42 15.12 0.33
CA MET A 120 -5.33 13.82 -0.35
C MET A 120 -5.28 12.66 0.65
N LEU A 121 -4.50 12.81 1.72
CA LEU A 121 -4.37 11.79 2.76
C LEU A 121 -5.70 11.56 3.51
N LEU A 122 -6.57 12.55 3.59
CA LEU A 122 -7.91 12.43 4.18
C LEU A 122 -8.98 11.98 3.17
N ALA A 123 -8.84 12.33 1.90
CA ALA A 123 -9.72 11.89 0.82
C ALA A 123 -9.61 10.38 0.55
N ALA A 124 -8.44 9.78 0.81
CA ALA A 124 -8.25 8.34 0.69
C ALA A 124 -9.29 7.56 1.55
N PRO A 125 -10.00 6.56 0.99
CA PRO A 125 -10.95 5.74 1.73
C PRO A 125 -10.30 5.11 2.96
N TYR A 126 -10.85 5.38 4.14
CA TYR A 126 -10.30 4.87 5.40
C TYR A 126 -11.40 4.31 6.29
N TRP A 127 -11.44 2.99 6.37
CA TRP A 127 -12.48 2.23 7.07
C TRP A 127 -11.80 1.42 8.18
N PRO A 128 -11.33 2.07 9.27
CA PRO A 128 -10.42 1.45 10.23
C PRO A 128 -11.01 0.22 10.91
N ARG A 129 -12.33 0.25 11.18
CA ARG A 129 -13.04 -0.88 11.79
C ARG A 129 -13.07 -2.07 10.85
N THR A 130 -13.46 -1.87 9.59
CA THR A 130 -13.51 -2.92 8.58
C THR A 130 -12.13 -3.46 8.24
N GLN A 131 -11.14 -2.59 8.02
CA GLN A 131 -9.76 -2.99 7.74
C GLN A 131 -9.13 -3.73 8.93
N GLY A 132 -9.35 -3.25 10.15
CA GLY A 132 -8.89 -3.90 11.37
C GLY A 132 -9.55 -5.27 11.57
N ALA A 133 -10.87 -5.36 11.37
CA ALA A 133 -11.61 -6.63 11.47
C ALA A 133 -11.13 -7.66 10.44
N LEU A 134 -10.92 -7.25 9.19
CA LEU A 134 -10.38 -8.12 8.14
C LEU A 134 -8.97 -8.58 8.47
N CYS A 135 -8.07 -7.67 8.88
CA CYS A 135 -6.70 -8.04 9.26
C CYS A 135 -6.68 -8.98 10.47
N LEU A 136 -7.55 -8.75 11.47
CA LEU A 136 -7.67 -9.61 12.64
C LEU A 136 -8.19 -11.00 12.27
N LEU A 137 -9.25 -11.06 11.45
CA LEU A 137 -9.79 -12.32 10.96
C LEU A 137 -8.73 -13.11 10.18
N SER A 138 -8.02 -12.46 9.26
CA SER A 138 -6.93 -13.08 8.51
C SER A 138 -5.82 -13.58 9.43
N LEU A 139 -5.44 -12.82 10.46
CA LEU A 139 -4.46 -13.24 11.45
C LEU A 139 -4.92 -14.49 12.21
N VAL A 140 -6.15 -14.49 12.73
CA VAL A 140 -6.74 -15.61 13.48
C VAL A 140 -6.76 -16.87 12.61
N LEU A 141 -7.20 -16.76 11.36
CA LEU A 141 -7.23 -17.90 10.42
C LEU A 141 -5.83 -18.44 10.14
N ASN A 142 -4.83 -17.57 9.89
CA ASN A 142 -3.45 -18.02 9.66
C ASN A 142 -2.86 -18.72 10.91
N VAL A 143 -3.16 -18.22 12.11
CA VAL A 143 -2.73 -18.86 13.37
C VAL A 143 -3.42 -20.20 13.56
N ALA A 144 -4.73 -20.29 13.34
CA ALA A 144 -5.49 -21.53 13.48
C ALA A 144 -4.95 -22.64 12.56
N VAL A 145 -4.69 -22.30 11.28
CA VAL A 145 -4.08 -23.24 10.33
C VAL A 145 -2.65 -23.62 10.75
N LEU A 146 -1.87 -22.69 11.31
CA LEU A 146 -0.52 -22.99 11.78
C LEU A 146 -0.50 -23.94 13.00
N VAL A 147 -1.47 -23.80 13.91
CA VAL A 147 -1.67 -24.66 15.08
C VAL A 147 -2.14 -26.05 14.67
N ASP A 148 -3.14 -26.13 13.79
CA ASP A 148 -3.63 -27.40 13.23
C ASP A 148 -2.52 -28.15 12.45
N ALA A 149 -1.71 -27.40 11.69
CA ALA A 149 -0.56 -27.97 11.00
C ALA A 149 0.50 -28.50 11.98
N HIS A 150 0.62 -28.00 13.21
CA HIS A 150 1.59 -28.48 14.21
C HIS A 150 1.22 -29.86 14.80
N THR A 151 -0.05 -30.24 14.75
CA THR A 151 -0.53 -31.55 15.22
C THR A 151 -0.36 -32.69 14.20
N GLY A 152 0.07 -32.40 12.97
CA GLY A 152 0.32 -33.39 11.91
C GLY A 152 1.81 -33.69 11.64
N PRO A 153 2.16 -34.92 11.21
CA PRO A 153 3.52 -35.32 10.87
C PRO A 153 3.89 -34.80 9.46
N GLY A 154 4.34 -33.56 9.36
CA GLY A 154 4.88 -33.02 8.12
C GLY A 154 5.17 -31.52 8.17
N ILE A 155 6.41 -31.13 7.88
CA ILE A 155 6.77 -29.73 7.65
C ILE A 155 6.51 -29.44 6.17
N SER A 156 5.28 -29.03 5.85
CA SER A 156 4.90 -28.61 4.49
C SER A 156 5.17 -27.12 4.27
N GLY A 157 5.36 -26.71 3.01
CA GLY A 157 5.56 -25.30 2.61
C GLY A 157 4.43 -24.36 3.07
N LEU A 158 3.24 -24.90 3.36
CA LEU A 158 2.13 -24.18 4.00
C LEU A 158 2.50 -23.54 5.33
N ARG A 159 3.35 -24.17 6.16
CA ARG A 159 3.73 -23.62 7.46
C ARG A 159 4.48 -22.30 7.30
N TRP A 160 5.40 -22.21 6.33
CA TRP A 160 6.13 -20.98 6.05
C TRP A 160 5.25 -19.87 5.48
N LEU A 161 4.28 -20.21 4.62
CA LEU A 161 3.32 -19.21 4.14
C LEU A 161 2.43 -18.71 5.28
N ASN A 162 1.87 -19.60 6.10
CA ASN A 162 1.04 -19.20 7.22
C ASN A 162 1.85 -18.35 8.22
N LEU A 163 3.11 -18.71 8.48
CA LEU A 163 3.99 -17.89 9.32
C LEU A 163 4.23 -16.49 8.70
N ALA A 164 4.47 -16.42 7.39
CA ALA A 164 4.59 -15.15 6.68
C ALA A 164 3.28 -14.35 6.72
N GLY A 165 2.13 -15.01 6.61
CA GLY A 165 0.80 -14.43 6.75
C GLY A 165 0.57 -13.87 8.15
N VAL A 166 0.88 -14.65 9.19
CA VAL A 166 0.85 -14.19 10.60
C VAL A 166 1.71 -12.94 10.77
N ALA A 167 2.97 -12.98 10.31
CA ALA A 167 3.88 -11.84 10.41
C ALA A 167 3.34 -10.61 9.66
N LEU A 168 2.83 -10.80 8.44
CA LEU A 168 2.25 -9.74 7.62
C LEU A 168 1.02 -9.12 8.27
N PHE A 169 0.03 -9.92 8.66
CA PHE A 169 -1.21 -9.42 9.24
C PHE A 169 -1.00 -8.81 10.63
N ALA A 170 -0.09 -9.36 11.44
CA ALA A 170 0.34 -8.72 12.68
C ALA A 170 0.99 -7.36 12.41
N PHE A 171 1.90 -7.26 11.44
CA PHE A 171 2.51 -5.98 11.06
C PHE A 171 1.45 -4.97 10.56
N LEU A 172 0.52 -5.40 9.72
CA LEU A 172 -0.55 -4.53 9.23
C LEU A 172 -1.42 -4.00 10.38
N LEU A 173 -1.84 -4.89 11.30
CA LEU A 173 -2.74 -4.58 12.40
C LEU A 173 -2.08 -3.72 13.49
N PHE A 174 -0.86 -4.06 13.90
CA PHE A 174 -0.19 -3.42 15.04
C PHE A 174 0.74 -2.26 14.64
N VAL A 175 1.18 -2.19 13.38
CA VAL A 175 2.09 -1.12 12.92
C VAL A 175 1.44 -0.23 11.89
N LEU A 176 0.96 -0.78 10.78
CA LEU A 176 0.52 0.05 9.64
C LEU A 176 -0.79 0.80 9.93
N LEU A 177 -1.78 0.12 10.51
CA LEU A 177 -3.08 0.72 10.89
C LEU A 177 -2.89 1.87 11.90
N PRO A 178 -2.19 1.69 13.04
CA PRO A 178 -1.94 2.78 13.99
C PRO A 178 -1.15 3.94 13.38
N LEU A 179 -0.14 3.65 12.55
CA LEU A 179 0.61 4.70 11.85
C LEU A 179 -0.27 5.50 10.90
N THR A 180 -1.16 4.84 10.17
CA THR A 180 -2.10 5.49 9.25
C THR A 180 -3.10 6.36 10.01
N ALA A 181 -3.64 5.86 11.13
CA ALA A 181 -4.49 6.63 12.02
C ALA A 181 -3.78 7.89 12.56
N ARG A 182 -2.53 7.75 13.01
CA ARG A 182 -1.71 8.86 13.51
C ARG A 182 -1.44 9.89 12.42
N ARG A 183 -1.08 9.46 11.21
CA ARG A 183 -0.87 10.36 10.05
C ARG A 183 -2.14 11.13 9.70
N ARG A 184 -3.30 10.47 9.67
CA ARG A 184 -4.59 11.13 9.41
C ARG A 184 -4.96 12.13 10.51
N ARG A 185 -4.68 11.83 11.79
CA ARG A 185 -4.88 12.79 12.89
C ARG A 185 -4.00 14.03 12.71
N ARG A 186 -2.71 13.85 12.41
CA ARG A 186 -1.76 14.97 12.19
C ARG A 186 -2.14 15.81 10.97
N ALA A 187 -2.60 15.19 9.88
CA ALA A 187 -3.11 15.90 8.72
C ALA A 187 -4.36 16.76 9.04
N ARG A 188 -5.27 16.27 9.89
CA ARG A 188 -6.42 17.06 10.36
C ARG A 188 -5.98 18.27 11.20
N VAL A 189 -5.05 18.06 12.14
CA VAL A 189 -4.48 19.16 12.94
C VAL A 189 -3.82 20.20 12.04
N PHE A 190 -3.03 19.76 11.06
CA PHE A 190 -2.40 20.66 10.09
C PHE A 190 -3.40 21.53 9.34
N LEU A 191 -4.49 20.94 8.84
CA LEU A 191 -5.53 21.68 8.12
C LEU A 191 -6.31 22.65 9.03
N GLY A 192 -6.45 22.32 10.31
CA GLY A 192 -7.13 23.17 11.30
C GLY A 192 -6.50 24.56 11.45
N HIS A 193 -5.20 24.71 11.18
CA HIS A 193 -4.49 25.99 11.21
C HIS A 193 -4.86 26.96 10.08
N PHE A 194 -5.64 26.51 9.07
CA PHE A 194 -6.01 27.32 7.91
C PHE A 194 -7.52 27.54 7.78
N THR A 195 -8.30 27.03 8.74
CA THR A 195 -9.77 27.14 8.76
C THR A 195 -10.28 28.09 9.84
N THR A 196 -9.37 28.67 10.64
CA THR A 196 -9.61 29.75 11.61
C THR A 196 -9.16 31.07 11.02
#